data_AF-A0A6I6MFH6-F1
#
_entry.id   AF-A0A6I6MFH6-F1
#
_cell.length_a   1.000
_cell.length_b   1.000
_cell.length_c   1.000
_cell.angle_alpha   90.00
_cell.angle_beta   90.00
_cell.angle_gamma   90.00
#
_symmetry.space_group_name_H-M   'P 1'
#
loop_
_entity.id
_entity.type
_entity.pdbx_description
1 polymer ?
#
loop_
_entity_poly.entity_id
_entity_poly.type
_entity_poly.pdbx_seq_one_letter_code
_entity_poly.pdbx_strand_id
1 'polypeptide(L)'
;MRIASIFAAAALTLLLGACANRTGDQTIAEWCAQDPGRADTDICKQHADTEEVRSSLGSRIAEVFGVANRAQSTADQAMARNVVCVTRTVNRTRAGTCDPGYTLTGCTQTRYTARAGGMAILRSVSDTECRYNGQVLEVQVRCCAMGPNPPPATLVNETQPPAPETPQPAPVS
;
A
#
# COMPACT_ATOMS: atom_id res chain seq x y z
N MET A 1 -15.75 36.02 4.24
CA MET A 1 -15.64 34.85 3.34
C MET A 1 -16.98 34.27 2.84
N ARG A 2 -18.14 34.54 3.49
CA ARG A 2 -19.44 33.99 3.06
C ARG A 2 -20.14 34.73 1.90
N ILE A 3 -19.71 35.95 1.60
CA ILE A 3 -20.31 36.79 0.54
C ILE A 3 -19.75 36.38 -0.84
N ALA A 4 -18.47 36.00 -0.91
CA ALA A 4 -17.83 35.58 -2.17
C ALA A 4 -18.43 34.28 -2.75
N SER A 5 -18.89 33.37 -1.89
CA SER A 5 -19.53 32.10 -2.29
C SER A 5 -20.94 32.27 -2.88
N ILE A 6 -21.64 33.37 -2.57
CA ILE A 6 -23.00 33.62 -3.10
C ILE A 6 -22.92 34.16 -4.54
N PHE A 7 -21.91 34.98 -4.84
CA PHE A 7 -21.70 35.51 -6.19
C PHE A 7 -21.28 34.43 -7.21
N ALA A 8 -20.50 33.42 -6.78
CA ALA A 8 -20.13 32.31 -7.65
C ALA A 8 -21.33 31.43 -8.04
N ALA A 9 -22.28 31.22 -7.13
CA ALA A 9 -23.50 30.47 -7.40
C ALA A 9 -24.48 31.23 -8.31
N ALA A 10 -24.59 32.56 -8.13
CA ALA A 10 -25.46 33.40 -8.97
C ALA A 10 -24.92 33.59 -10.40
N ALA A 11 -23.60 33.58 -10.59
CA ALA A 11 -23.00 33.63 -11.92
C ALA A 11 -23.26 32.34 -12.73
N LEU A 12 -23.28 31.18 -12.07
CA LEU A 12 -23.57 29.90 -12.73
C LEU A 12 -25.04 29.78 -13.18
N THR A 13 -25.99 30.32 -12.40
CA THR A 13 -27.42 30.26 -12.74
C THR A 13 -27.80 31.22 -13.86
N LEU A 14 -27.13 32.38 -13.97
CA LEU A 14 -27.36 33.34 -15.05
C LEU A 14 -26.82 32.87 -16.42
N LEU A 15 -25.78 32.01 -16.44
CA LEU A 15 -25.25 31.44 -17.69
C LEU A 15 -26.13 30.32 -18.26
N LEU A 16 -26.84 29.57 -17.42
CA LEU A 16 -27.76 28.50 -17.86
C LEU A 16 -29.02 29.05 -18.56
N GLY A 17 -29.49 30.24 -18.17
CA GLY A 17 -30.68 30.87 -18.76
C GLY A 17 -30.49 31.43 -20.17
N ALA A 18 -29.25 31.74 -20.57
CA ALA A 18 -28.95 32.27 -21.91
C ALA A 18 -28.92 31.17 -23.00
N CYS A 19 -28.73 29.90 -22.63
CA CYS A 19 -28.77 28.77 -23.57
C CYS A 19 -30.17 28.17 -23.74
N ALA A 20 -31.04 28.31 -22.74
CA ALA A 20 -32.40 27.75 -22.76
C ALA A 20 -33.31 28.34 -23.85
N ASN A 21 -33.01 29.55 -24.35
CA ASN A 21 -33.91 30.27 -25.27
C ASN A 21 -33.61 30.02 -26.76
N ARG A 22 -32.67 29.11 -27.10
CA ARG A 22 -32.21 28.88 -28.48
C ARG A 22 -32.68 27.56 -29.10
N THR A 23 -33.00 26.58 -28.26
CA THR A 23 -33.59 25.28 -28.67
C THR A 23 -35.09 25.19 -28.39
N GLY A 24 -35.67 26.20 -27.74
CA GLY A 24 -37.06 26.18 -27.27
C GLY A 24 -37.27 25.15 -26.17
N ASP A 25 -38.44 24.49 -26.16
CA ASP A 25 -38.77 23.43 -25.18
C ASP A 25 -38.08 22.08 -25.48
N GLN A 26 -37.25 21.99 -26.52
CA GLN A 26 -36.57 20.76 -26.93
C GLN A 26 -35.20 20.63 -26.28
N THR A 27 -34.79 19.40 -26.03
CA THR A 27 -33.39 19.10 -25.68
C THR A 27 -32.48 19.39 -26.88
N ILE A 28 -31.20 19.67 -26.61
CA ILE A 28 -30.22 19.96 -27.67
C ILE A 28 -30.11 18.78 -28.65
N ALA A 29 -30.16 17.55 -28.16
CA ALA A 29 -30.12 16.35 -28.98
C ALA A 29 -31.32 16.25 -29.94
N GLU A 30 -32.54 16.50 -29.46
CA GLU A 30 -33.76 16.50 -30.28
C GLU A 30 -33.74 17.63 -31.31
N TRP A 31 -33.30 18.82 -30.90
CA TRP A 31 -33.21 20.00 -31.75
C TRP A 31 -32.19 19.83 -32.89
N CYS A 32 -31.05 19.19 -32.61
CA CYS A 32 -30.01 18.84 -33.59
C CYS A 32 -30.40 17.68 -34.51
N ALA A 33 -31.19 16.72 -34.02
CA ALA A 33 -31.66 15.57 -34.81
C ALA A 33 -32.81 15.91 -35.77
N GLN A 34 -33.51 17.02 -35.54
CA GLN A 34 -34.70 17.39 -36.30
C GLN A 34 -34.40 17.85 -37.74
N ASP A 35 -33.21 18.38 -38.01
CA ASP A 35 -32.82 18.89 -39.33
C ASP A 35 -31.31 18.69 -39.57
N PRO A 36 -30.91 17.95 -40.62
CA PRO A 36 -29.51 17.74 -40.99
C PRO A 36 -28.73 19.04 -41.22
N GLY A 37 -29.38 20.12 -41.66
CA GLY A 37 -28.76 21.43 -41.87
C GLY A 37 -28.33 22.13 -40.57
N ARG A 38 -28.79 21.64 -39.40
CA ARG A 38 -28.43 22.19 -38.08
C ARG A 38 -27.17 21.57 -37.50
N ALA A 39 -26.66 20.49 -38.09
CA ALA A 39 -25.41 19.85 -37.65
C ALA A 39 -24.23 20.82 -37.60
N ASP A 40 -24.25 21.86 -38.44
CA ASP A 40 -23.20 22.87 -38.52
C ASP A 40 -23.33 24.02 -37.50
N THR A 41 -24.41 24.05 -36.72
CA THR A 41 -24.59 25.06 -35.68
C THR A 41 -23.67 24.79 -34.49
N ASP A 42 -23.17 25.86 -33.86
CA ASP A 42 -22.25 25.76 -32.73
C ASP A 42 -22.83 24.95 -31.55
N ILE A 43 -24.15 24.96 -31.40
CA ILE A 43 -24.87 24.21 -30.35
C ILE A 43 -24.75 22.70 -30.57
N CYS A 44 -24.92 22.25 -31.82
CA CYS A 44 -24.81 20.82 -32.14
C CYS A 44 -23.36 20.34 -32.10
N LYS A 45 -22.42 21.18 -32.51
CA LYS A 45 -20.97 20.91 -32.38
C LYS A 45 -20.55 20.78 -30.93
N GLN A 46 -20.90 21.76 -30.09
CA GLN A 46 -20.59 21.74 -28.67
C GLN A 46 -21.24 20.57 -27.93
N HIS A 47 -22.46 20.18 -28.30
CA HIS A 47 -23.11 19.00 -27.75
C HIS A 47 -22.36 17.72 -28.14
N ALA A 48 -21.97 17.56 -29.40
CA ALA A 48 -21.19 16.42 -29.85
C ALA A 48 -19.84 16.32 -29.11
N ASP A 49 -19.11 17.43 -28.98
CA ASP A 49 -17.85 17.50 -28.23
C ASP A 49 -18.07 17.14 -26.75
N THR A 50 -19.17 17.59 -26.14
CA THR A 50 -19.49 17.30 -24.74
C THR A 50 -19.80 15.81 -24.52
N GLU A 51 -20.51 15.16 -25.44
CA GLU A 51 -20.78 13.72 -25.37
C GLU A 51 -19.50 12.89 -25.59
N GLU A 52 -18.59 13.34 -26.48
CA GLU A 52 -17.29 12.72 -26.67
C GLU A 52 -16.43 12.82 -25.39
N VAL A 53 -16.40 13.99 -24.74
CA VAL A 53 -15.71 14.18 -23.46
C VAL A 53 -16.33 13.32 -22.37
N ARG A 54 -17.67 13.20 -22.31
CA ARG A 54 -18.36 12.35 -21.33
C ARG A 54 -18.02 10.87 -21.53
N SER A 55 -18.01 10.41 -22.78
CA SER A 55 -17.69 9.03 -23.15
C SER A 55 -16.22 8.68 -22.85
N SER A 56 -15.29 9.55 -23.25
CA SER A 56 -13.86 9.37 -22.99
C SER A 56 -13.51 9.47 -21.52
N LEU A 57 -14.20 10.31 -20.74
CA LEU A 57 -14.04 10.34 -19.29
C LEU A 57 -14.61 9.07 -18.63
N GLY A 58 -15.75 8.58 -19.09
CA GLY A 58 -16.37 7.34 -18.60
C GLY A 58 -15.48 6.12 -18.80
N SER A 59 -14.83 5.99 -19.97
CA SER A 59 -13.90 4.89 -20.25
C SER A 59 -12.64 4.95 -19.38
N ARG A 60 -12.07 6.14 -19.19
CA ARG A 60 -10.90 6.34 -18.30
C ARG A 60 -11.23 6.07 -16.84
N ILE A 61 -12.42 6.46 -16.38
CA ILE A 61 -12.90 6.15 -15.03
C ILE A 61 -13.07 4.63 -14.84
N ALA A 62 -13.68 3.93 -15.81
CA ALA A 62 -13.83 2.48 -15.77
C ALA A 62 -12.47 1.74 -15.75
N GLU A 63 -11.51 2.22 -16.52
CA GLU A 63 -10.13 1.71 -16.52
C GLU A 63 -9.46 1.89 -15.16
N VAL A 64 -9.55 3.09 -14.56
CA VAL A 64 -8.99 3.38 -13.24
C VAL A 64 -9.63 2.50 -12.16
N PHE A 65 -10.94 2.28 -12.19
CA PHE A 65 -11.61 1.35 -11.27
C PHE A 65 -11.16 -0.11 -11.48
N GLY A 66 -10.94 -0.54 -12.73
CA GLY A 66 -10.38 -1.86 -13.04
C GLY A 66 -8.93 -2.06 -12.56
N VAL A 67 -8.12 -1.00 -12.58
CA VAL A 67 -6.77 -0.99 -12.01
C VAL A 67 -6.82 -1.01 -10.48
N ALA A 68 -7.70 -0.22 -9.86
CA ALA A 68 -7.89 -0.18 -8.41
C ALA A 68 -8.36 -1.53 -7.85
N ASN A 69 -9.31 -2.20 -8.51
CA ASN A 69 -9.77 -3.53 -8.09
C ASN A 69 -8.68 -4.60 -8.20
N ARG A 70 -7.84 -4.55 -9.25
CA ARG A 70 -6.68 -5.45 -9.37
C ARG A 70 -5.64 -5.19 -8.28
N ALA A 71 -5.36 -3.92 -7.99
CA ALA A 71 -4.46 -3.54 -6.91
C ALA A 71 -4.97 -3.99 -5.54
N GLN A 72 -6.27 -3.82 -5.26
CA GLN A 72 -6.90 -4.27 -4.02
C GLN A 72 -6.83 -5.79 -3.89
N SER A 73 -7.18 -6.56 -4.93
CA SER A 73 -7.09 -8.03 -4.88
C SER A 73 -5.67 -8.55 -4.67
N THR A 74 -4.66 -7.84 -5.20
CA THR A 74 -3.25 -8.17 -4.99
C THR A 74 -2.83 -7.85 -3.55
N ALA A 75 -3.32 -6.73 -3.00
CA ALA A 75 -3.09 -6.36 -1.61
C ALA A 75 -3.75 -7.35 -0.64
N ASP A 76 -4.98 -7.79 -0.91
CA ASP A 76 -5.69 -8.78 -0.09
C ASP A 76 -4.99 -10.15 -0.13
N GLN A 77 -4.47 -10.56 -1.29
CA GLN A 77 -3.65 -11.78 -1.42
C GLN A 77 -2.30 -11.68 -0.71
N ALA A 78 -1.72 -10.48 -0.63
CA ALA A 78 -0.50 -10.23 0.13
C ALA A 78 -0.77 -10.19 1.65
N MET A 79 -1.90 -9.61 2.07
CA MET A 79 -2.34 -9.57 3.47
C MET A 79 -2.79 -10.95 4.00
N ALA A 80 -3.20 -11.87 3.12
CA ALA A 80 -3.46 -13.26 3.49
C ALA A 80 -2.19 -14.05 3.90
N ARG A 81 -0.99 -13.46 3.77
CA ARG A 81 0.27 -14.06 4.21
C ARG A 81 0.65 -13.49 5.58
N ASN A 82 0.26 -14.18 6.64
CA ASN A 82 0.76 -13.88 7.97
C ASN A 82 2.25 -14.23 8.04
N VAL A 83 3.07 -13.26 8.48
CA VAL A 83 4.49 -13.47 8.73
C VAL A 83 4.69 -13.62 10.23
N VAL A 84 5.15 -14.80 10.66
CA VAL A 84 5.47 -15.05 12.07
C VAL A 84 6.97 -15.22 12.18
N CYS A 85 7.60 -14.31 12.94
CA CYS A 85 9.01 -14.34 13.22
C CYS A 85 9.27 -14.72 14.67
N VAL A 86 10.23 -15.62 14.88
CA VAL A 86 10.70 -16.05 16.19
C VAL A 86 12.20 -15.82 16.28
N THR A 87 12.67 -15.42 17.45
CA THR A 87 14.10 -15.32 17.74
C THR A 87 14.47 -16.44 18.69
N ARG A 88 15.46 -17.24 18.30
CA ARG A 88 15.97 -18.36 19.08
C ARG A 88 17.36 -18.06 19.58
N THR A 89 17.57 -18.21 20.88
CA THR A 89 18.90 -18.11 21.47
C THR A 89 19.54 -19.49 21.51
N VAL A 90 20.63 -19.67 20.77
CA VAL A 90 21.40 -20.92 20.72
C VAL A 90 22.74 -20.69 21.42
N ASN A 91 23.05 -21.56 22.37
CA ASN A 91 24.25 -21.43 23.20
C ASN A 91 25.34 -22.41 22.77
N ARG A 92 26.59 -22.01 22.95
CA ARG A 92 27.80 -22.84 22.77
C ARG A 92 27.83 -23.57 21.42
N THR A 93 27.42 -22.90 20.35
CA THR A 93 27.25 -23.49 19.03
C THR A 93 28.24 -22.93 18.00
N ARG A 94 28.47 -23.68 16.92
CA ARG A 94 29.18 -23.17 15.71
C ARG A 94 28.21 -22.80 14.60
N ALA A 95 26.92 -23.03 14.78
CA ALA A 95 25.88 -22.70 13.82
C ALA A 95 24.57 -22.30 14.52
N GLY A 96 23.91 -21.27 14.00
CA GLY A 96 22.54 -20.94 14.35
C GLY A 96 21.59 -21.59 13.34
N THR A 97 20.50 -22.19 13.81
CA THR A 97 19.56 -22.94 12.96
C THR A 97 18.11 -22.58 13.28
N CYS A 98 17.27 -22.61 12.25
CA CYS A 98 15.82 -22.46 12.38
C CYS A 98 15.13 -23.81 12.53
N ASP A 99 13.96 -23.82 13.18
CA ASP A 99 13.11 -25.01 13.20
C ASP A 99 12.51 -25.25 11.80
N PRO A 100 12.16 -26.51 11.48
CA PRO A 100 11.52 -26.83 10.21
C PRO A 100 10.27 -25.97 9.96
N GLY A 101 10.15 -25.43 8.75
CA GLY A 101 9.05 -24.54 8.38
C GLY A 101 9.32 -23.05 8.62
N TYR A 102 10.47 -22.69 9.19
CA TYR A 102 10.94 -21.29 9.25
C TYR A 102 12.18 -21.07 8.38
N THR A 103 12.24 -19.89 7.78
CA THR A 103 13.38 -19.40 7.01
C THR A 103 14.25 -18.46 7.85
N LEU A 104 15.56 -18.66 7.80
CA LEU A 104 16.55 -17.83 8.47
C LEU A 104 16.56 -16.43 7.88
N THR A 105 16.34 -15.43 8.74
CA THR A 105 16.35 -14.01 8.37
C THR A 105 17.60 -13.30 8.89
N GLY A 106 18.19 -13.78 9.99
CA GLY A 106 19.45 -13.22 10.50
C GLY A 106 20.01 -13.94 11.71
N CYS A 107 21.31 -13.74 11.96
CA CYS A 107 21.99 -14.25 13.14
C CYS A 107 22.86 -13.18 13.78
N THR A 108 22.62 -12.91 15.06
CA THR A 108 23.38 -11.95 15.85
C THR A 108 24.12 -12.69 16.94
N GLN A 109 25.45 -12.61 16.94
CA GLN A 109 26.25 -13.15 18.03
C GLN A 109 26.15 -12.19 19.22
N THR A 110 25.64 -12.65 20.35
CA THR A 110 25.50 -11.84 21.58
C THR A 110 26.60 -12.16 22.58
N ARG A 111 27.20 -13.36 22.50
CA ARG A 111 28.35 -13.75 23.32
C ARG A 111 29.33 -14.60 22.52
N TYR A 112 30.57 -14.14 22.43
CA TYR A 112 31.54 -14.65 21.45
C TYR A 112 32.43 -15.76 21.98
N THR A 113 33.22 -15.51 23.03
CA THR A 113 34.15 -16.50 23.60
C THR A 113 34.26 -16.36 25.11
N ALA A 114 34.73 -17.41 25.79
CA ALA A 114 34.94 -17.41 27.25
C ALA A 114 36.30 -16.81 27.67
N ARG A 115 37.16 -16.47 26.70
CA ARG A 115 38.50 -15.89 26.90
C ARG A 115 38.52 -14.53 26.21
N ALA A 116 39.64 -13.81 26.21
CA ALA A 116 39.81 -12.57 25.45
C ALA A 116 39.81 -12.76 23.91
N GLY A 117 39.05 -13.73 23.40
CA GLY A 117 38.87 -14.00 21.97
C GLY A 117 37.73 -13.16 21.40
N GLY A 118 37.96 -12.57 20.23
CA GLY A 118 36.98 -11.76 19.52
C GLY A 118 35.79 -12.57 18.95
N MET A 119 34.94 -11.87 18.20
CA MET A 119 33.77 -12.47 17.56
C MET A 119 34.15 -13.63 16.63
N ALA A 120 33.32 -14.68 16.59
CA ALA A 120 33.50 -15.71 15.56
C ALA A 120 33.11 -15.10 14.20
N ILE A 121 33.88 -15.39 13.16
CA ILE A 121 33.61 -14.90 11.82
C ILE A 121 32.53 -15.77 11.19
N LEU A 122 31.45 -15.14 10.72
CA LEU A 122 30.41 -15.80 9.94
C LEU A 122 31.00 -16.27 8.61
N ARG A 123 30.87 -17.56 8.32
CA ARG A 123 31.45 -18.22 7.13
C ARG A 123 30.44 -18.40 6.02
N SER A 124 29.22 -18.77 6.37
CA SER A 124 28.16 -19.01 5.40
C SER A 124 26.79 -18.79 6.02
N VAL A 125 25.83 -18.43 5.18
CA VAL A 125 24.42 -18.26 5.53
C VAL A 125 23.59 -18.95 4.46
N SER A 126 22.59 -19.71 4.89
CA SER A 126 21.56 -20.33 4.05
C SER A 126 20.17 -20.00 4.60
N ASP A 127 19.13 -20.47 3.91
CA ASP A 127 17.74 -20.30 4.33
C ASP A 127 17.41 -21.01 5.66
N THR A 128 18.29 -21.86 6.17
CA THR A 128 18.03 -22.65 7.39
C THR A 128 19.11 -22.51 8.45
N GLU A 129 20.33 -22.11 8.08
CA GLU A 129 21.45 -22.02 9.02
C GLU A 129 22.43 -20.88 8.73
N CYS A 130 23.08 -20.40 9.78
CA CYS A 130 24.23 -19.52 9.72
C CYS A 130 25.41 -20.21 10.40
N ARG A 131 26.56 -20.32 9.72
CA ARG A 131 27.73 -21.05 10.22
C ARG A 131 28.88 -20.11 10.53
N TYR A 132 29.55 -20.37 11.65
CA TYR A 132 30.70 -19.61 12.13
C TYR A 132 32.00 -20.40 11.97
N ASN A 133 33.12 -19.70 11.91
CA ASN A 133 34.46 -20.29 11.85
C ASN A 133 34.89 -20.96 13.17
N GLY A 134 34.23 -20.61 14.27
CA GLY A 134 34.54 -21.03 15.63
C GLY A 134 33.28 -21.16 16.47
N GLN A 135 33.45 -21.56 17.74
CA GLN A 135 32.34 -21.72 18.66
C GLN A 135 31.94 -20.36 19.26
N VAL A 136 30.65 -20.05 19.13
CA VAL A 136 29.98 -18.88 19.71
C VAL A 136 29.33 -19.32 21.02
N LEU A 137 29.48 -18.53 22.08
CA LEU A 137 28.85 -18.84 23.36
C LEU A 137 27.34 -18.61 23.34
N GLU A 138 26.87 -17.58 22.64
CA GLU A 138 25.46 -17.27 22.48
C GLU A 138 25.22 -16.58 21.14
N VAL A 139 24.25 -17.09 20.38
CA VAL A 139 23.76 -16.49 19.14
C VAL A 139 22.24 -16.38 19.18
N GLN A 140 21.71 -15.24 18.75
CA GLN A 140 20.30 -15.03 18.51
C GLN A 140 20.01 -15.21 17.02
N VAL A 141 19.20 -16.20 16.70
CA VAL A 141 18.81 -16.58 15.33
C VAL A 141 17.38 -16.11 15.10
N ARG A 142 17.18 -15.21 14.15
CA ARG A 142 15.85 -14.74 13.76
C ARG A 142 15.35 -15.57 12.58
N CYS A 143 14.23 -16.25 12.79
CA CYS A 143 13.61 -17.19 11.87
C CYS A 143 12.17 -16.75 11.59
N CYS A 144 11.77 -16.67 10.33
CA CYS A 144 10.43 -16.23 9.94
C CYS A 144 9.75 -17.29 9.06
N ALA A 145 8.47 -17.55 9.31
CA ALA A 145 7.61 -18.38 8.48
C ALA A 145 6.54 -17.50 7.83
N MET A 146 6.22 -17.78 6.57
CA MET A 146 5.18 -17.08 5.81
C MET A 146 4.13 -18.08 5.34
N GLY A 147 2.86 -17.82 5.63
CA GLY A 147 1.76 -18.65 5.15
C GLY A 147 0.42 -18.31 5.80
N PRO A 148 -0.68 -18.91 5.32
CA PRO A 148 -2.01 -18.70 5.90
C PRO A 148 -2.12 -19.27 7.32
N ASN A 149 -1.33 -20.29 7.65
CA ASN A 149 -1.23 -20.89 8.98
C ASN A 149 0.25 -21.20 9.31
N PRO A 150 1.04 -20.21 9.72
CA PRO A 150 2.43 -20.45 10.09
C PRO A 150 2.50 -21.38 11.31
N PRO A 151 3.54 -22.24 11.43
CA PRO A 151 3.71 -23.08 12.61
C PRO A 151 3.74 -22.23 13.88
N PRO A 152 3.22 -22.74 15.01
CA PRO A 152 3.24 -22.01 16.27
C PRO A 152 4.68 -21.79 16.71
N ALA A 153 4.96 -20.59 17.21
CA ALA A 153 6.26 -20.21 17.76
C ALA A 153 6.62 -21.09 18.97
N THR A 154 7.39 -22.15 18.76
CA THR A 154 7.61 -23.17 19.81
C THR A 154 8.58 -22.75 20.91
N LEU A 155 9.32 -21.65 20.78
CA LEU A 155 10.22 -21.18 21.84
C LEU A 155 10.32 -19.65 21.80
N VAL A 156 9.40 -18.99 22.50
CA VAL A 156 9.59 -17.61 22.91
C VAL A 156 9.99 -17.63 24.38
N ASN A 157 11.30 -17.57 24.66
CA ASN A 157 11.71 -17.01 25.94
C ASN A 157 11.76 -15.50 25.70
N GLU A 158 10.60 -14.87 25.81
CA GLU A 158 10.40 -13.44 25.61
C GLU A 158 11.20 -12.65 26.64
N THR A 159 12.41 -12.25 26.27
CA THR A 159 12.80 -10.88 26.59
C THR A 159 12.22 -10.02 25.48
N GLN A 160 10.93 -9.69 25.61
CA GLN A 160 10.25 -8.76 24.73
C GLN A 160 11.06 -7.45 24.66
N PRO A 161 11.41 -6.93 23.47
CA PRO A 161 12.04 -5.62 23.36
C PRO A 161 11.12 -4.57 24.00
N PRO A 162 11.64 -3.61 24.78
CA PRO A 162 10.82 -2.56 25.37
C PRO A 162 10.06 -1.83 24.26
N ALA A 163 8.76 -1.59 24.50
CA ALA A 163 7.90 -0.88 23.56
C ALA A 163 8.52 0.49 23.21
N PRO A 164 8.38 0.97 21.96
CA PRO A 164 8.84 2.29 21.58
C PRO A 164 8.17 3.35 22.47
N GLU A 165 8.97 4.13 23.20
CA GLU A 165 8.46 5.28 23.95
C GLU A 165 7.92 6.30 22.94
N THR A 166 6.61 6.48 22.90
CA THR A 166 5.99 7.62 22.19
C THR A 166 6.45 8.91 22.89
N PRO A 167 7.11 9.84 22.18
CA PRO A 167 7.50 11.11 22.77
C PRO A 167 6.26 11.88 23.24
N GLN A 168 6.21 12.19 24.52
CA GLN A 168 5.16 13.01 25.10
C GLN A 168 5.31 14.44 24.56
N PRO A 169 4.27 15.06 23.96
CA PRO A 169 4.38 16.42 23.47
C PRO A 169 4.69 17.38 24.61
N ALA A 170 5.72 18.19 24.44
CA ALA A 170 6.11 19.21 25.41
C ALA A 170 4.95 20.19 25.64
N PRO A 171 4.63 20.56 26.89
CA PRO A 171 3.65 21.60 27.17
C PRO A 171 4.17 22.91 26.60
N VAL A 172 3.38 23.53 25.72
CA VAL A 172 3.61 24.90 25.27
C VAL A 172 3.17 25.85 26.37
N SER A 173 4.12 26.66 26.84
CA SER A 173 3.91 27.75 27.81
C SER A 173 3.24 28.95 27.17
#